data_AF-A0A0G0U2N0-F1
#
_entry.id   AF-A0A0G0U2N0-F1
#
_cell.length_a   1.000
_cell.length_b   1.000
_cell.length_c   1.000
_cell.angle_alpha   90.00
_cell.angle_beta   90.00
_cell.angle_gamma   90.00
#
_symmetry.space_group_name_H-M   'P 1'
#
loop_
_entity.id
_entity.type
_entity.pdbx_description
1 polymer ?
#
loop_
_entity_poly.entity_id
_entity_poly.type
_entity_poly.pdbx_seq_one_letter_code
_entity_poly.pdbx_strand_id
1 'polypeptide(L)'
;MMQNVQVLKITRTKEIIFSAVFTALAIYAPMVVHHFAGVDGGRKFLPMPFFVLLAGLTLGWRAGIAAGLASPVISFLLSGMPMLNILPIIIIQLSAYGFLAGILKEKFNGFIAPAGAIVLGLILTGFAVFLFSEMNAAAYVINAVRDGWVGIALQLLILPIIIKFSRDYLFD
;
A
#
# COMPACT_ATOMS: atom_id res chain seq x y z
N MET A 1 -15.29 -24.62 5.71
CA MET A 1 -15.41 -24.44 4.25
C MET A 1 -14.54 -23.24 3.84
N MET A 2 -13.25 -23.48 3.61
CA MET A 2 -12.28 -22.44 3.20
C MET A 2 -11.46 -23.01 2.03
N GLN A 3 -12.05 -23.01 0.83
CA GLN A 3 -11.39 -23.42 -0.40
C GLN A 3 -11.59 -22.31 -1.44
N ASN A 4 -10.62 -21.39 -1.49
CA ASN A 4 -10.21 -20.54 -2.63
C ASN A 4 -9.44 -19.32 -2.11
N VAL A 5 -8.35 -19.55 -1.38
CA VAL A 5 -7.42 -18.48 -1.05
C VAL A 5 -6.56 -18.24 -2.29
N GLN A 6 -6.84 -17.17 -3.04
CA GLN A 6 -6.07 -16.75 -4.22
C GLN A 6 -4.79 -15.98 -3.87
N VAL A 7 -4.31 -16.17 -2.65
CA VAL A 7 -3.03 -15.66 -2.17
C VAL A 7 -1.98 -16.73 -2.47
N LEU A 8 -0.79 -16.32 -2.89
CA LEU A 8 0.25 -17.24 -3.33
C LEU A 8 0.61 -18.25 -2.23
N LYS A 9 0.60 -19.56 -2.56
CA LYS A 9 1.09 -20.62 -1.66
C LYS A 9 2.59 -20.78 -1.83
N ILE A 10 3.36 -20.09 -1.01
CA ILE A 10 4.82 -20.16 -1.00
C ILE A 10 5.33 -20.69 0.34
N THR A 11 6.57 -21.20 0.35
CA THR A 11 7.24 -21.58 1.61
C THR A 11 7.36 -20.37 2.54
N ARG A 12 7.28 -20.59 3.86
CA ARG A 12 7.41 -19.54 4.88
C ARG A 12 8.67 -18.68 4.71
N THR A 13 9.78 -19.28 4.30
CA THR A 13 11.04 -18.56 4.03
C THR A 13 10.89 -17.56 2.89
N LYS A 14 10.33 -17.98 1.75
CA LYS A 14 10.05 -17.09 0.61
C LYS A 14 9.10 -15.95 1.00
N GLU A 15 8.05 -16.24 1.77
CA GLU A 15 7.10 -15.23 2.24
C GLU A 15 7.77 -14.12 3.05
N ILE A 16 8.64 -14.49 3.98
CA ILE A 16 9.42 -13.53 4.79
C ILE A 16 10.34 -12.69 3.90
N ILE A 17 11.05 -13.33 2.96
CA ILE A 17 11.97 -12.64 2.04
C ILE A 17 11.22 -11.63 1.19
N PHE A 18 10.14 -12.03 0.51
CA PHE A 18 9.38 -11.11 -0.35
C PHE A 18 8.69 -10.01 0.46
N SER A 19 8.20 -10.30 1.66
CA SER A 19 7.64 -9.29 2.55
C SER A 19 8.68 -8.24 2.95
N ALA A 20 9.90 -8.67 3.29
CA ALA A 20 11.01 -7.77 3.57
C ALA A 20 11.41 -6.95 2.34
N VAL A 21 11.47 -7.56 1.16
CA VAL A 21 11.77 -6.87 -0.11
C VAL A 21 10.71 -5.82 -0.43
N PHE A 22 9.43 -6.13 -0.35
CA PHE A 22 8.37 -5.15 -0.61
C PHE A 22 8.36 -4.02 0.43
N THR A 23 8.63 -4.34 1.69
CA THR A 23 8.78 -3.32 2.76
C THR A 23 9.97 -2.41 2.46
N ALA A 24 11.12 -2.97 2.09
CA ALA A 24 12.30 -2.19 1.70
C ALA A 24 12.00 -1.28 0.50
N LEU A 25 11.35 -1.81 -0.54
CA LEU A 25 10.93 -1.02 -1.69
C LEU A 25 9.94 0.09 -1.31
N ALA A 26 9.00 -0.18 -0.41
CA ALA A 26 8.06 0.82 0.11
C ALA A 26 8.77 1.96 0.86
N ILE A 27 9.91 1.69 1.50
CA ILE A 27 10.74 2.68 2.19
C ILE A 27 11.60 3.48 1.20
N TYR A 28 12.30 2.81 0.27
CA TYR A 28 13.25 3.46 -0.64
C TYR A 28 12.57 4.20 -1.79
N ALA A 29 11.44 3.71 -2.30
CA ALA A 29 10.75 4.32 -3.42
C ALA A 29 10.34 5.79 -3.20
N PRO A 30 9.72 6.18 -2.06
CA PRO A 30 9.47 7.60 -1.79
C PRO A 30 10.76 8.42 -1.69
N MET A 31 11.86 7.87 -1.17
CA MET A 31 13.14 8.58 -1.12
C MET A 31 13.68 8.89 -2.53
N VAL A 32 13.60 7.91 -3.43
CA VAL A 32 14.00 8.10 -4.84
C VAL A 32 13.11 9.15 -5.51
N VAL A 33 11.79 9.06 -5.32
CA VAL A 33 10.87 10.05 -5.90
C VAL A 33 11.13 11.44 -5.32
N HIS A 34 11.39 11.58 -4.02
CA HIS A 34 11.74 12.86 -3.42
C HIS A 34 13.05 13.43 -3.98
N HIS A 35 14.02 12.57 -4.30
CA HIS A 35 15.28 13.00 -4.89
C HIS A 35 15.11 13.59 -6.31
N PHE A 36 14.28 12.98 -7.16
CA PHE A 36 14.12 13.40 -8.55
C PHE A 36 12.95 14.35 -8.82
N ALA A 37 11.87 14.25 -8.05
CA ALA A 37 10.62 14.98 -8.27
C ALA A 37 10.17 15.82 -7.06
N GLY A 38 11.02 15.94 -6.04
CA GLY A 38 10.73 16.67 -4.81
C GLY A 38 9.67 16.02 -3.93
N VAL A 39 9.36 16.67 -2.81
CA VAL A 39 8.36 16.18 -1.82
C VAL A 39 6.97 16.03 -2.45
N ASP A 40 6.59 16.93 -3.35
CA ASP A 40 5.33 16.86 -4.07
C ASP A 40 5.26 15.66 -5.01
N GLY A 41 6.40 15.18 -5.51
CA GLY A 41 6.48 13.93 -6.27
C GLY A 41 5.98 12.74 -5.45
N GLY A 42 6.30 12.69 -4.16
CA GLY A 42 5.84 11.62 -3.26
C GLY A 42 4.31 11.58 -3.15
N ARG A 43 3.67 12.75 -3.08
CA ARG A 43 2.20 12.89 -3.02
C ARG A 43 1.54 12.55 -4.36
N LYS A 44 2.19 12.89 -5.48
CA LYS A 44 1.68 12.64 -6.85
C LYS A 44 1.73 11.18 -7.26
N PHE A 45 2.88 10.53 -7.04
CA PHE A 45 3.12 9.17 -7.53
C PHE A 45 2.73 8.08 -6.55
N LEU A 46 2.53 8.42 -5.26
CA LEU A 46 2.17 7.47 -4.19
C LEU A 46 3.00 6.17 -4.23
N PRO A 47 4.35 6.26 -4.26
CA PRO A 47 5.21 5.10 -4.46
C PRO A 47 5.14 4.09 -3.31
N MET A 48 4.90 4.57 -2.09
CA MET A 48 4.85 3.73 -0.91
C MET A 48 3.56 2.88 -0.82
N PRO A 49 2.34 3.43 -0.99
CA PRO A 49 1.12 2.64 -1.12
C PRO A 49 1.19 1.58 -2.22
N PHE A 50 1.90 1.84 -3.32
CA PHE A 50 2.06 0.87 -4.42
C PHE A 50 2.68 -0.45 -3.93
N PHE A 51 3.82 -0.39 -3.22
CA PHE A 51 4.49 -1.59 -2.73
C PHE A 51 3.75 -2.27 -1.58
N VAL A 52 3.05 -1.49 -0.74
CA VAL A 52 2.21 -2.05 0.34
C VAL A 52 0.99 -2.77 -0.22
N LEU A 53 0.31 -2.21 -1.21
CA LEU A 53 -0.76 -2.88 -1.94
C LEU A 53 -0.24 -4.15 -2.63
N LEU A 54 0.93 -4.07 -3.26
CA LEU A 54 1.56 -5.22 -3.91
C LEU A 54 1.83 -6.35 -2.90
N ALA A 55 2.37 -6.04 -1.72
CA ALA A 55 2.59 -7.01 -0.66
C ALA A 55 1.28 -7.67 -0.21
N GLY A 56 0.22 -6.89 0.00
CA GLY A 56 -1.11 -7.41 0.33
C GLY A 56 -1.68 -8.32 -0.77
N LEU A 57 -1.63 -7.87 -2.02
CA LEU A 57 -2.19 -8.58 -3.17
C LEU A 57 -1.43 -9.87 -3.54
N THR A 58 -0.16 -9.99 -3.16
CA THR A 58 0.69 -11.15 -3.53
C THR A 58 0.86 -12.12 -2.36
N LEU A 59 1.18 -11.60 -1.18
CA LEU A 59 1.54 -12.38 0.02
C LEU A 59 0.41 -12.45 1.05
N GLY A 60 -0.68 -11.70 0.83
CA GLY A 60 -1.87 -11.73 1.67
C GLY A 60 -1.91 -10.64 2.74
N TRP A 61 -3.02 -10.62 3.47
CA TRP A 61 -3.35 -9.52 4.39
C TRP A 61 -2.34 -9.36 5.53
N ARG A 62 -1.72 -10.45 6.01
CA ARG A 62 -0.72 -10.41 7.08
C ARG A 62 0.55 -9.68 6.65
N ALA A 63 1.07 -10.03 5.48
CA ALA A 63 2.22 -9.34 4.89
C ALA A 63 1.87 -7.89 4.54
N GLY A 64 0.67 -7.64 4.01
CA GLY A 64 0.18 -6.29 3.74
C GLY A 64 0.13 -5.39 4.99
N ILE A 65 -0.40 -5.89 6.11
CA ILE A 65 -0.38 -5.16 7.39
C ILE A 65 1.07 -4.93 7.85
N ALA A 66 1.90 -5.97 7.85
CA ALA A 66 3.28 -5.86 8.30
C ALA A 66 4.05 -4.80 7.51
N ALA A 67 3.93 -4.81 6.17
CA ALA A 67 4.51 -3.80 5.31
C ALA A 67 3.91 -2.41 5.58
N GLY A 68 2.59 -2.29 5.73
CA GLY A 68 1.91 -1.02 5.98
C GLY A 68 2.25 -0.37 7.32
N LEU A 69 2.54 -1.17 8.36
CA LEU A 69 3.00 -0.71 9.66
C LEU A 69 4.50 -0.36 9.63
N ALA A 70 5.33 -1.28 9.13
CA ALA A 70 6.78 -1.17 9.21
C ALA A 70 7.32 -0.08 8.30
N SER A 71 6.82 0.02 7.06
CA SER A 71 7.36 0.94 6.06
C SER A 71 7.35 2.41 6.52
N PRO A 72 6.23 3.01 6.98
CA PRO A 72 6.21 4.42 7.39
C PRO A 72 7.01 4.69 8.66
N VAL A 73 7.04 3.74 9.60
CA VAL A 73 7.83 3.87 10.83
C VAL A 73 9.32 3.86 10.50
N ILE A 74 9.79 2.91 9.70
CA ILE A 74 11.19 2.81 9.31
C ILE A 74 11.59 3.99 8.42
N SER A 75 10.75 4.39 7.47
CA SER A 75 10.97 5.58 6.64
C SER A 75 11.15 6.83 7.51
N PHE A 76 10.32 7.01 8.52
CA PHE A 76 10.43 8.14 9.45
C PHE A 76 11.74 8.10 10.22
N LEU A 77 12.15 6.95 10.74
CA LEU A 77 13.42 6.82 11.47
C LEU A 77 14.64 7.12 10.59
N LEU A 78 14.57 6.81 9.29
CA LEU A 78 15.68 7.00 8.35
C LEU A 78 15.76 8.41 7.75
N SER A 79 14.62 9.05 7.50
CA SER A 79 14.56 10.31 6.72
C SER A 79 13.88 11.47 7.43
N GLY A 80 13.26 11.23 8.59
CA GLY A 80 12.37 12.20 9.25
C GLY A 80 11.01 12.36 8.55
N MET A 81 10.74 11.60 7.49
CA MET A 81 9.48 11.61 6.74
C MET A 81 8.79 10.24 6.80
N PRO A 82 7.46 10.15 7.01
CA PRO A 82 6.50 11.26 7.15
C PRO A 82 6.64 12.03 8.46
N MET A 83 6.25 13.31 8.49
CA MET A 83 6.27 14.12 9.72
C MET A 83 5.43 13.47 10.84
N LEU A 84 5.86 13.62 12.10
CA LEU A 84 5.23 12.98 13.26
C LEU A 84 3.73 13.28 13.41
N ASN A 85 3.28 14.47 13.00
CA ASN A 85 1.88 14.87 13.08
C ASN A 85 0.95 14.08 12.14
N ILE A 86 1.46 13.64 10.98
CA ILE A 86 0.70 12.85 10.01
C ILE A 86 1.07 11.37 10.04
N LEU A 87 2.15 11.00 10.73
CA LEU A 87 2.65 9.62 10.79
C LEU A 87 1.57 8.61 11.23
N PRO A 88 0.74 8.85 12.28
CA PRO A 88 -0.33 7.92 12.65
C PRO A 88 -1.35 7.71 11.53
N ILE A 89 -1.70 8.79 10.81
CA ILE A 89 -2.65 8.74 9.68
C ILE A 89 -2.06 7.90 8.55
N ILE A 90 -0.78 8.09 8.20
CA ILE A 90 -0.12 7.33 7.14
C ILE A 90 0.06 5.84 7.52
N ILE A 91 0.37 5.54 8.79
CA ILE A 91 0.43 4.17 9.29
C ILE A 91 -0.92 3.48 9.09
N ILE A 92 -2.02 4.12 9.49
CA ILE A 92 -3.36 3.56 9.35
C ILE A 92 -3.73 3.41 7.87
N GLN A 93 -3.46 4.43 7.05
CA GLN A 93 -3.72 4.40 5.61
C GLN A 93 -3.01 3.22 4.94
N LEU A 94 -1.70 3.07 5.13
CA LEU A 94 -0.92 2.02 4.48
C LEU A 94 -1.30 0.63 5.01
N SER A 95 -1.49 0.50 6.31
CA SER A 95 -1.93 -0.77 6.91
C SER A 95 -3.30 -1.19 6.40
N ALA A 96 -4.24 -0.24 6.28
CA ALA A 96 -5.53 -0.46 5.67
C ALA A 96 -5.41 -0.92 4.22
N TYR A 97 -4.57 -0.25 3.42
CA TYR A 97 -4.35 -0.61 2.02
C TYR A 97 -3.84 -2.05 1.89
N GLY A 98 -2.78 -2.41 2.62
CA GLY A 98 -2.20 -3.75 2.60
C GLY A 98 -3.16 -4.83 3.11
N PHE A 99 -3.89 -4.55 4.20
CA PHE A 99 -4.90 -5.45 4.74
C PHE A 99 -6.03 -5.73 3.75
N LEU A 100 -6.65 -4.66 3.25
CA LEU A 100 -7.80 -4.72 2.35
C LEU A 100 -7.42 -5.34 1.01
N ALA A 101 -6.24 -5.01 0.50
CA ALA A 101 -5.67 -5.66 -0.68
C ALA A 101 -5.63 -7.19 -0.53
N GLY A 102 -5.06 -7.68 0.58
CA GLY A 102 -4.95 -9.12 0.81
C GLY A 102 -6.31 -9.82 0.94
N ILE A 103 -7.23 -9.24 1.71
CA ILE A 103 -8.58 -9.82 1.86
C ILE A 103 -9.38 -9.78 0.56
N LEU A 104 -9.37 -8.65 -0.14
CA LEU A 104 -10.12 -8.51 -1.38
C LEU A 104 -9.56 -9.41 -2.47
N LYS A 105 -8.25 -9.67 -2.46
CA LYS A 105 -7.64 -10.59 -3.42
C LYS A 105 -8.15 -12.03 -3.29
N GLU A 106 -8.53 -12.47 -2.08
CA GLU A 106 -9.11 -13.81 -1.89
C GLU A 106 -10.47 -13.95 -2.58
N LYS A 107 -11.23 -12.86 -2.69
CA LYS A 107 -12.61 -12.86 -3.23
C LYS A 107 -12.71 -12.37 -4.67
N PHE A 108 -11.79 -11.50 -5.09
CA PHE A 108 -11.88 -10.75 -6.34
C PHE A 108 -10.61 -10.87 -7.18
N ASN A 109 -10.80 -10.96 -8.48
CA ASN A 109 -9.73 -11.05 -9.47
C ASN A 109 -9.54 -9.73 -10.25
N GLY A 110 -8.36 -9.57 -10.83
CA GLY A 110 -8.03 -8.44 -11.70
C GLY A 110 -8.06 -7.09 -10.98
N PHE A 111 -8.70 -6.11 -11.61
CA PHE A 111 -8.72 -4.70 -11.19
C PHE A 111 -9.59 -4.43 -9.96
N ILE A 112 -10.52 -5.32 -9.61
CA ILE A 112 -11.50 -5.10 -8.55
C ILE A 112 -10.83 -5.07 -7.17
N ALA A 113 -9.88 -5.98 -6.93
CA ALA A 113 -9.18 -6.08 -5.65
C ALA A 113 -8.37 -4.80 -5.30
N PRO A 114 -7.46 -4.30 -6.16
CA PRO A 114 -6.75 -3.06 -5.87
C PRO A 114 -7.67 -1.84 -5.82
N ALA A 115 -8.69 -1.76 -6.68
CA ALA A 115 -9.65 -0.65 -6.65
C ALA A 115 -10.43 -0.59 -5.33
N GLY A 116 -10.96 -1.73 -4.88
CA GLY A 116 -11.65 -1.81 -3.59
C GLY A 116 -10.73 -1.48 -2.41
N ALA A 117 -9.47 -1.92 -2.45
CA ALA A 117 -8.49 -1.64 -1.41
C ALA A 117 -8.18 -0.14 -1.30
N ILE A 118 -8.02 0.55 -2.44
CA ILE A 118 -7.78 2.00 -2.49
C ILE A 118 -8.99 2.76 -1.94
N VAL A 119 -10.20 2.45 -2.41
CA VAL A 119 -11.42 3.17 -2.00
C VAL A 119 -11.68 2.98 -0.49
N LEU A 120 -11.69 1.75 -0.01
CA LEU A 120 -11.92 1.46 1.41
C LEU A 120 -10.78 2.00 2.28
N GLY A 121 -9.55 1.93 1.78
CA GLY A 121 -8.40 2.52 2.47
C GLY A 121 -8.49 4.04 2.60
N LEU A 122 -8.99 4.74 1.57
CA LEU A 122 -9.23 6.19 1.64
C LEU A 122 -10.32 6.55 2.65
N ILE A 123 -11.37 5.74 2.77
CA ILE A 123 -12.40 5.91 3.80
C ILE A 123 -11.78 5.78 5.19
N LEU A 124 -10.96 4.75 5.41
CA LEU A 124 -10.25 4.55 6.69
C LEU A 124 -9.23 5.66 6.96
N THR A 125 -8.63 6.23 5.92
CA THR A 125 -7.76 7.40 6.04
C THR A 125 -8.54 8.62 6.50
N GLY A 126 -9.73 8.87 5.94
CA GLY A 126 -10.62 9.94 6.39
C GLY A 126 -11.03 9.76 7.85
N PHE A 127 -11.33 8.53 8.26
CA PHE A 127 -11.62 8.22 9.66
C PHE A 127 -10.39 8.45 10.58
N ALA A 128 -9.20 8.06 10.13
CA ALA A 128 -7.96 8.33 10.87
C ALA A 128 -7.69 9.84 11.00
N VAL A 129 -7.92 10.63 9.95
CA VAL A 129 -7.80 12.09 10.01
C VAL A 129 -8.76 12.66 11.05
N PHE A 130 -10.02 12.21 11.06
CA PHE A 130 -11.02 12.64 12.04
C PHE A 130 -10.62 12.34 13.50
N LEU A 131 -9.93 11.22 13.74
CA LEU A 131 -9.52 10.83 15.09
C LEU A 131 -8.21 11.46 15.56
N PHE A 132 -7.24 11.61 14.65
CA PHE A 132 -5.86 11.94 14.99
C PHE A 132 -5.43 13.35 14.55
N SER A 133 -6.32 14.14 13.96
CA SER A 133 -6.02 15.48 13.46
C SER A 133 -7.24 16.41 13.53
N GLU A 134 -6.97 17.71 13.67
CA GLU A 134 -7.99 18.76 13.58
C GLU A 134 -8.35 19.13 12.13
N MET A 135 -7.70 18.49 11.15
CA MET A 135 -7.97 18.71 9.73
C MET A 135 -9.36 18.22 9.34
N ASN A 136 -9.96 18.89 8.36
CA ASN A 136 -11.20 18.41 7.75
C ASN A 136 -10.93 17.09 6.99
N ALA A 137 -11.48 15.99 7.50
CA ALA A 137 -11.31 14.65 6.96
C ALA A 137 -11.74 14.53 5.49
N ALA A 138 -12.88 15.12 5.11
CA ALA A 138 -13.36 15.07 3.74
C ALA A 138 -12.41 15.83 2.79
N ALA A 139 -11.99 17.03 3.18
CA ALA A 139 -11.03 17.82 2.41
C ALA A 139 -9.68 17.09 2.28
N TYR A 140 -9.20 16.42 3.34
CA TYR A 140 -7.97 15.64 3.28
C TYR A 140 -8.06 14.52 2.25
N VAL A 141 -9.13 13.72 2.28
CA VAL A 141 -9.31 12.60 1.34
C VAL A 141 -9.47 13.10 -0.10
N ILE A 142 -10.26 14.16 -0.31
CA ILE A 142 -10.44 14.76 -1.63
C ILE A 142 -9.09 15.25 -2.18
N ASN A 143 -8.29 15.94 -1.36
CA ASN A 143 -6.97 16.40 -1.76
C ASN A 143 -6.00 15.22 -2.00
N ALA A 144 -6.05 14.17 -1.19
CA ALA A 144 -5.23 12.97 -1.37
C ALA A 144 -5.52 12.30 -2.73
N VAL A 145 -6.79 12.20 -3.13
CA VAL A 145 -7.19 11.69 -4.46
C VAL A 145 -6.79 12.66 -5.56
N ARG A 146 -7.05 13.96 -5.37
CA ARG A 146 -6.76 15.00 -6.37
C ARG A 146 -5.27 15.11 -6.65
N ASP A 147 -4.42 15.03 -5.63
CA ASP A 147 -2.98 15.16 -5.79
C ASP A 147 -2.37 13.84 -6.25
N GLY A 148 -2.86 12.71 -5.71
CA GLY A 148 -2.33 11.37 -5.95
C GLY A 148 -2.94 10.61 -7.12
N TRP A 149 -3.76 11.24 -7.96
CA TRP A 149 -4.49 10.57 -9.04
C TRP A 149 -3.56 9.82 -10.00
N VAL A 150 -2.35 10.34 -10.27
CA VAL A 150 -1.35 9.68 -11.11
C VAL A 150 -0.91 8.37 -10.47
N GLY A 151 -0.54 8.40 -9.19
CA GLY A 151 -0.18 7.21 -8.42
C GLY A 151 -1.31 6.19 -8.35
N ILE A 152 -2.54 6.63 -8.12
CA ILE A 152 -3.73 5.77 -8.09
C ILE A 152 -3.93 5.09 -9.45
N ALA A 153 -3.83 5.84 -10.56
CA ALA A 153 -3.94 5.29 -11.90
C ALA A 153 -2.86 4.24 -12.18
N LEU A 154 -1.60 4.52 -11.80
CA LEU A 154 -0.50 3.57 -11.93
C LEU A 154 -0.74 2.30 -11.11
N GLN A 155 -1.21 2.43 -9.86
CA GLN A 155 -1.54 1.29 -9.01
C GLN A 155 -2.64 0.42 -9.65
N LEU A 156 -3.71 1.03 -10.16
CA LEU A 156 -4.81 0.31 -10.78
C LEU A 156 -4.41 -0.39 -12.08
N LEU A 157 -3.55 0.22 -12.89
CA LEU A 157 -3.12 -0.35 -14.17
C LEU A 157 -2.05 -1.43 -13.99
N ILE A 158 -1.04 -1.17 -13.16
CA ILE A 158 0.16 -1.99 -13.08
C ILE A 158 -0.01 -3.17 -12.12
N LEU A 159 -0.65 -2.98 -10.96
CA LEU A 159 -0.74 -4.05 -9.94
C LEU A 159 -1.41 -5.32 -10.48
N PRO A 160 -2.56 -5.27 -11.19
CA PRO A 160 -3.18 -6.47 -11.74
C PRO A 160 -2.29 -7.22 -12.73
N ILE A 161 -1.49 -6.49 -13.52
CA ILE A 161 -0.56 -7.07 -14.49
C ILE A 161 0.56 -7.80 -13.76
N ILE A 162 1.16 -7.16 -12.73
CA ILE A 162 2.21 -7.77 -11.91
C ILE A 162 1.70 -9.04 -11.25
N ILE A 163 0.49 -9.03 -10.68
CA ILE A 163 -0.09 -10.20 -10.00
C ILE A 163 -0.33 -11.35 -10.97
N LYS A 164 -0.81 -11.05 -12.17
CA LYS A 164 -0.99 -12.07 -13.21
C LYS A 164 0.35 -12.69 -13.59
N PHE A 165 1.36 -11.86 -13.86
CA PHE A 165 2.69 -12.33 -14.23
C PHE A 165 3.40 -13.09 -13.12
N SER A 166 3.32 -12.61 -11.88
CA SER A 166 4.00 -13.25 -10.74
C SER A 166 3.45 -14.65 -10.47
N ARG A 167 2.14 -14.85 -10.63
CA ARG A 167 1.52 -16.17 -10.53
C ARG A 167 2.04 -17.14 -11.58
N ASP A 168 2.29 -16.68 -12.80
CA ASP A 168 2.59 -17.54 -13.93
C ASP A 168 4.12 -17.85 -14.08
N TYR A 169 5.02 -17.17 -13.35
CA TYR A 169 6.48 -17.30 -13.55
C TYR A 169 7.36 -17.40 -12.28
N LEU A 170 6.97 -16.78 -11.16
CA LEU A 170 7.85 -16.68 -9.99
C LEU A 170 7.60 -17.79 -8.95
N PHE A 171 6.50 -18.52 -9.09
CA PHE A 171 5.97 -19.39 -8.03
C PHE A 171 5.42 -20.75 -8.52
N ASP A 172 5.72 -21.13 -9.76
CA ASP A 172 5.75 -22.54 -10.21
C ASP A 172 7.10 -23.19 -9.82
#